data_AF-A0A938YU45-F1
#
_entry.id   AF-A0A938YU45-F1
#
_cell.length_a   1.000
_cell.length_b   1.000
_cell.length_c   1.000
_cell.angle_alpha   90.00
_cell.angle_beta   90.00
_cell.angle_gamma   90.00
#
_symmetry.space_group_name_H-M   'P 1'
#
loop_
_entity.id
_entity.type
_entity.pdbx_description
1 polymer ?
#
loop_
_entity_poly.entity_id
_entity_poly.type
_entity_poly.pdbx_seq_one_letter_code
_entity_poly.pdbx_strand_id
1 'polypeptide(L)'
;MFAAEADVQDETMAILDEVVGISTAEYATSLNSLVDNQFRGLAQKEVDINLVSAEGGVRVRASFVKDNLRQIYFSDHKEEYLEEWSIADTVGMAEGFLESYQNYVGNAFYSELASMLYTVDATKNATESAENIMLEVLNSDQTIVDYVWTYVDENGIAAESKNVILSYDKGCLKVFLNNWPLYTIVGEPKLSGEEATAIALEAAKSFSYDVATDKGPSTVSGFDIAPESLGHESLSYLNFPDPDLARGGDPFTLYPSWYVPIGFNQSYHGAVTGMTVTVWADTGEVSDTDPMVVNFPSEISADNEAITDGFNQGLTMLAVPIMVTALSGVFGVVALVSKKKTFKVTVSRKLLPKFLGTLMCGIIVFSAVLVATPQVAAIMDPDSKAEIYAAYGSNPPQLQSEVDAAEDVAEQIEDAFENAEAGYTADDLSGDDTVKSDILNNIDADEAAFDRVSVFHFGHMAYGFGLGFQDDDADNISASEVSERISSTKHDFVMLYVCGSAQDFDSGLSVAWTNRTDLSYNGYLYPDQDKQAYLGFYNFSPQIGNESGTFEDEETGPFSDWIEDFYDYALCDGYSEKCDE
;
A
#
# COMPACT_ATOMS: atom_id res chain seq x y z
N MET A 1 5.93 12.25 -49.23
CA MET A 1 6.82 12.85 -48.23
C MET A 1 6.03 12.76 -46.93
N PHE A 2 6.27 11.72 -46.14
CA PHE A 2 5.63 11.62 -44.83
C PHE A 2 6.29 12.68 -43.95
N ALA A 3 5.49 13.51 -43.27
CA ALA A 3 6.02 14.38 -42.23
C ALA A 3 6.75 13.48 -41.22
N ALA A 4 7.94 13.88 -40.78
CA ALA A 4 8.60 13.18 -39.70
C ALA A 4 7.66 13.26 -38.49
N GLU A 5 7.40 12.11 -37.88
CA GLU A 5 6.71 12.02 -36.60
C GLU A 5 7.47 12.89 -35.60
N ALA A 6 6.75 13.69 -34.81
CA ALA A 6 7.39 14.53 -33.81
C ALA A 6 8.07 13.65 -32.75
N ASP A 7 9.19 14.12 -32.22
CA ASP A 7 9.87 13.45 -31.12
C ASP A 7 9.00 13.59 -29.87
N VAL A 8 8.70 12.50 -29.16
CA VAL A 8 7.88 12.55 -27.94
C VAL A 8 8.53 13.37 -26.83
N GLN A 9 9.86 13.54 -26.89
CA GLN A 9 10.55 14.51 -26.06
C GLN A 9 10.11 15.94 -26.40
N ASP A 10 10.09 16.31 -27.69
CA ASP A 10 9.65 17.65 -28.13
C ASP A 10 8.19 17.90 -27.79
N GLU A 11 7.31 16.89 -27.93
CA GLU A 11 5.90 16.98 -27.53
C GLU A 11 5.75 17.20 -26.03
N THR A 12 6.52 16.47 -25.21
CA THR A 12 6.52 16.65 -23.76
C THR A 12 7.00 18.05 -23.37
N MET A 13 8.06 18.56 -24.01
CA MET A 13 8.55 19.92 -23.75
C MET A 13 7.51 20.97 -24.14
N ALA A 14 6.78 20.77 -25.25
CA ALA A 14 5.69 21.66 -25.65
C ALA A 14 4.53 21.64 -24.65
N ILE A 15 4.13 20.47 -24.15
CA ILE A 15 3.09 20.35 -23.12
C ILE A 15 3.53 21.06 -21.82
N LEU A 16 4.78 20.88 -21.40
CA LEU A 16 5.30 21.54 -20.20
C LEU A 16 5.27 23.07 -20.35
N ASP A 17 5.62 23.60 -21.51
CA ASP A 17 5.63 25.05 -21.77
C ASP A 17 4.21 25.63 -21.98
N GLU A 18 3.42 25.01 -22.84
CA GLU A 18 2.14 25.55 -23.31
C GLU A 18 0.95 25.17 -22.43
N VAL A 19 1.01 24.05 -21.71
CA VAL A 19 -0.10 23.54 -20.88
C VAL A 19 0.20 23.67 -19.40
N VAL A 20 1.36 23.20 -18.95
CA VAL A 20 1.72 23.24 -17.52
C VAL A 20 2.20 24.64 -17.11
N GLY A 21 2.74 25.42 -18.05
CA GLY A 21 3.28 26.76 -17.79
C GLY A 21 4.71 26.77 -17.24
N ILE A 22 5.45 25.67 -17.41
CA ILE A 22 6.87 25.59 -17.06
C ILE A 22 7.68 26.15 -18.24
N SER A 23 8.32 27.31 -18.05
CA SER A 23 9.22 27.95 -19.02
C SER A 23 10.43 27.06 -19.31
N THR A 24 10.29 26.14 -20.26
CA THR A 24 11.31 25.10 -20.50
C THR A 24 12.66 25.67 -20.94
N ALA A 25 12.66 26.89 -21.49
CA ALA A 25 13.87 27.62 -21.88
C ALA A 25 14.77 28.01 -20.69
N GLU A 26 14.26 28.00 -19.46
CA GLU A 26 14.99 28.33 -18.23
C GLU A 26 15.70 27.11 -17.62
N TYR A 27 15.41 25.90 -18.12
CA TYR A 27 15.93 24.66 -17.59
C TYR A 27 16.94 24.01 -18.55
N ALA A 28 18.04 23.52 -17.99
CA ALA A 28 18.85 22.52 -18.66
C ALA A 28 18.09 21.19 -18.65
N THR A 29 17.73 20.70 -19.83
CA THR A 29 17.01 19.43 -20.01
C THR A 29 17.99 18.29 -20.24
N SER A 30 17.80 17.15 -19.57
CA SER A 30 18.49 15.91 -19.89
C SER A 30 17.51 14.74 -19.99
N LEU A 31 17.61 13.96 -21.06
CA LEU A 31 16.85 12.73 -21.25
C LEU A 31 17.42 11.60 -20.38
N ASN A 32 16.57 11.02 -19.53
CA ASN A 32 16.91 9.84 -18.73
C ASN A 32 16.64 8.55 -19.52
N SER A 33 15.43 8.43 -20.07
CA SER A 33 15.03 7.29 -20.89
C SER A 33 13.96 7.65 -21.90
N LEU A 34 13.96 6.88 -22.99
CA LEU A 34 12.94 6.86 -24.01
C LEU A 34 12.59 5.40 -24.26
N VAL A 35 11.33 5.01 -24.02
CA VAL A 35 10.91 3.60 -24.04
C VAL A 35 9.69 3.45 -24.94
N ASP A 36 9.78 2.51 -25.88
CA ASP A 36 8.62 1.99 -26.60
C ASP A 36 8.05 0.81 -25.79
N ASN A 37 6.84 0.98 -25.29
CA ASN A 37 6.13 0.01 -24.45
C ASN A 37 4.78 -0.36 -25.08
N GLN A 38 4.03 -1.24 -24.43
CA GLN A 38 2.64 -1.50 -24.75
C GLN A 38 1.73 -1.18 -23.56
N PHE A 39 0.61 -0.52 -23.84
CA PHE A 39 -0.47 -0.33 -22.88
C PHE A 39 -1.70 -1.10 -23.38
N ARG A 40 -1.99 -2.24 -22.74
CA ARG A 40 -3.10 -3.13 -23.10
C ARG A 40 -3.13 -3.44 -24.61
N GLY A 41 -1.98 -3.81 -25.16
CA GLY A 41 -1.80 -4.13 -26.58
C GLY A 41 -1.66 -2.94 -27.54
N LEU A 42 -1.89 -1.70 -27.10
CA LEU A 42 -1.57 -0.51 -27.91
C LEU A 42 -0.12 -0.09 -27.72
N ALA A 43 0.50 0.43 -28.78
CA ALA A 43 1.81 1.05 -28.68
C ALA A 43 1.75 2.27 -27.75
N GLN A 44 2.63 2.31 -26.76
CA GLN A 44 2.82 3.42 -25.84
C GLN A 44 4.25 3.92 -25.98
N LYS A 45 4.44 5.23 -26.09
CA LYS A 45 5.76 5.85 -26.00
C LYS A 45 5.89 6.53 -24.66
N GLU A 46 7.00 6.31 -23.98
CA GLU A 46 7.29 6.92 -22.69
C GLU A 46 8.60 7.70 -22.76
N VAL A 47 8.61 8.87 -22.15
CA VAL A 47 9.80 9.71 -22.02
C VAL A 47 9.97 10.12 -20.56
N ASP A 48 11.21 10.06 -20.09
CA ASP A 48 11.61 10.44 -18.73
C ASP A 48 12.74 11.48 -18.86
N ILE A 49 12.50 12.70 -18.38
CA ILE A 49 13.42 13.84 -18.49
C ILE A 49 13.67 14.47 -17.12
N ASN A 50 14.88 14.97 -16.92
CA ASN A 50 15.17 15.90 -15.83
C ASN A 50 15.24 17.32 -16.38
N LEU A 51 14.59 18.25 -15.68
CA LEU A 51 14.72 19.67 -15.86
C LEU A 51 15.50 20.24 -14.69
N VAL A 52 16.62 20.91 -14.95
CA VAL A 52 17.49 21.46 -13.91
C VAL A 52 17.75 22.94 -14.17
N SER A 53 17.41 23.81 -13.22
CA SER A 53 17.74 25.23 -13.22
C SER A 53 18.76 25.55 -12.11
N ALA A 54 19.12 26.82 -11.95
CA ALA A 54 19.93 27.26 -10.82
C ALA A 54 19.15 27.21 -9.48
N GLU A 55 17.82 27.22 -9.55
CA GLU A 55 16.91 27.33 -8.41
C GLU A 55 16.37 25.96 -7.96
N GLY A 56 16.49 24.93 -8.80
CA GLY A 56 16.04 23.59 -8.44
C GLY A 56 16.04 22.63 -9.63
N GLY A 57 15.34 21.51 -9.45
CA GLY A 57 15.10 20.58 -10.54
C GLY A 57 13.84 19.77 -10.31
N VAL A 58 13.30 19.25 -11.39
CA VAL A 58 12.13 18.37 -11.40
C VAL A 58 12.35 17.27 -12.42
N ARG A 59 11.92 16.06 -12.09
CA ARG A 59 11.87 14.94 -13.02
C ARG A 59 10.44 14.81 -13.54
N VAL A 60 10.32 14.65 -14.85
CA VAL A 60 9.04 14.53 -15.54
C VAL A 60 9.03 13.23 -16.31
N ARG A 61 7.99 12.43 -16.11
CA ARG A 61 7.69 11.27 -16.96
C ARG A 61 6.39 11.51 -17.70
N ALA A 62 6.39 11.33 -19.01
CA ALA A 62 5.20 11.41 -19.84
C ALA A 62 4.99 10.13 -20.64
N SER A 63 3.73 9.76 -20.86
CA SER A 63 3.35 8.61 -21.69
C SER A 63 2.29 9.00 -22.71
N PHE A 64 2.45 8.47 -23.93
CA PHE A 64 1.61 8.76 -25.08
C PHE A 64 1.05 7.46 -25.66
N VAL A 65 -0.26 7.41 -25.88
CA VAL A 65 -0.95 6.27 -26.51
C VAL A 65 -1.76 6.82 -27.68
N LYS A 66 -1.55 6.26 -28.88
CA LYS A 66 -2.15 6.76 -30.13
C LYS A 66 -1.94 8.27 -30.31
N ASP A 67 -0.71 8.74 -30.07
CA ASP A 67 -0.31 10.16 -30.18
C ASP A 67 -1.10 11.13 -29.28
N ASN A 68 -1.75 10.62 -28.23
CA ASN A 68 -2.40 11.43 -27.21
C ASN A 68 -1.63 11.32 -25.90
N LEU A 69 -1.43 12.44 -25.22
CA LEU A 69 -0.92 12.44 -23.84
C LEU A 69 -1.89 11.66 -22.96
N ARG A 70 -1.43 10.51 -22.47
CA ARG A 70 -2.16 9.68 -21.50
C ARG A 70 -1.79 10.06 -20.09
N GLN A 71 -0.52 10.26 -19.80
CA GLN A 71 -0.06 10.57 -18.45
C GLN A 71 1.10 11.54 -18.48
N ILE A 72 1.12 12.49 -17.56
CA ILE A 72 2.34 13.20 -17.14
C ILE A 72 2.44 13.12 -15.61
N TYR A 73 3.65 12.85 -15.13
CA TYR A 73 3.95 12.62 -13.72
C TYR A 73 5.21 13.39 -13.34
N PHE A 74 5.14 14.12 -12.22
CA PHE A 74 6.24 14.89 -11.68
C PHE A 74 6.81 14.19 -10.44
N SER A 75 8.13 13.98 -10.42
CA SER A 75 8.85 13.39 -9.28
C SER A 75 10.11 14.17 -8.94
N ASP A 76 10.71 13.80 -7.81
CA ASP A 76 12.02 14.31 -7.38
C ASP A 76 12.06 15.84 -7.28
N HIS A 77 11.01 16.45 -6.73
CA HIS A 77 11.09 17.83 -6.28
C HIS A 77 12.14 17.89 -5.17
N LYS A 78 13.23 18.63 -5.37
CA LYS A 78 14.05 19.01 -4.23
C LYS A 78 13.21 19.93 -3.35
N GLU A 79 12.71 19.37 -2.24
CA GLU A 79 11.71 19.94 -1.34
C GLU A 79 12.02 21.35 -0.84
N GLU A 80 13.29 21.77 -0.88
CA GLU A 80 13.73 23.07 -0.37
C GLU A 80 13.20 24.31 -1.13
N TYR A 81 12.47 24.16 -2.26
CA TYR A 81 12.36 25.26 -3.25
C TYR A 81 11.01 25.59 -3.89
N LEU A 82 9.90 25.01 -3.45
CA LEU A 82 8.59 25.49 -3.89
C LEU A 82 7.98 26.30 -2.74
N GLU A 83 7.84 27.63 -2.92
CA GLU A 83 6.91 28.40 -2.08
C GLU A 83 5.58 27.65 -2.13
N GLU A 84 5.06 27.17 -0.99
CA GLU A 84 3.79 26.43 -0.97
C GLU A 84 2.70 27.32 -1.59
N TRP A 85 2.10 26.85 -2.68
CA TRP A 85 0.96 27.55 -3.29
C TRP A 85 -0.26 27.25 -2.42
N SER A 86 -1.16 28.23 -2.25
CA SER A 86 -2.35 27.98 -1.44
C SER A 86 -3.22 26.90 -2.10
N ILE A 87 -3.73 25.96 -1.31
CA ILE A 87 -4.67 24.93 -1.80
C ILE A 87 -5.92 25.56 -2.41
N ALA A 88 -6.35 26.71 -1.89
CA ALA A 88 -7.47 27.46 -2.46
C ALA A 88 -7.24 27.84 -3.93
N ASP A 89 -5.98 27.88 -4.38
CA ASP A 89 -5.60 28.18 -5.75
C ASP A 89 -5.62 26.93 -6.66
N THR A 90 -5.73 25.71 -6.11
CA THR A 90 -5.71 24.46 -6.91
C THR A 90 -6.89 24.33 -7.87
N VAL A 91 -8.06 24.87 -7.51
CA VAL A 91 -9.22 24.92 -8.42
C VAL A 91 -8.89 25.75 -9.65
N GLY A 92 -8.32 26.95 -9.45
CA GLY A 92 -7.91 27.84 -10.55
C GLY A 92 -6.75 27.27 -11.37
N MET A 93 -5.84 26.52 -10.74
CA MET A 93 -4.77 25.81 -11.44
C MET A 93 -5.31 24.65 -12.29
N ALA A 94 -6.25 23.87 -11.77
CA ALA A 94 -6.90 22.79 -12.52
C ALA A 94 -7.70 23.34 -13.70
N GLU A 95 -8.46 24.43 -13.49
CA GLU A 95 -9.17 25.15 -14.55
C GLU A 95 -8.20 25.63 -15.63
N GLY A 96 -7.14 26.36 -15.24
CA GLY A 96 -6.14 26.89 -16.17
C GLY A 96 -5.38 25.80 -16.94
N PHE A 97 -5.09 24.67 -16.29
CA PHE A 97 -4.49 23.51 -16.95
C PHE A 97 -5.43 22.96 -18.02
N LEU A 98 -6.70 22.70 -17.69
CA LEU A 98 -7.68 22.13 -18.62
C LEU A 98 -7.96 23.07 -19.80
N GLU A 99 -8.06 24.38 -19.57
CA GLU A 99 -8.20 25.39 -20.64
C GLU A 99 -6.97 25.43 -21.55
N SER A 100 -5.77 25.36 -20.99
CA SER A 100 -4.54 25.33 -21.78
C SER A 100 -4.41 24.03 -22.58
N TYR A 101 -4.78 22.90 -21.97
CA TYR A 101 -4.80 21.60 -22.63
C TYR A 101 -5.84 21.54 -23.75
N GLN A 102 -7.03 22.11 -23.54
CA GLN A 102 -8.05 22.31 -24.56
C GLN A 102 -7.50 23.07 -25.77
N ASN A 103 -6.77 24.16 -25.54
CA ASN A 103 -6.18 24.95 -26.61
C ASN A 103 -5.09 24.19 -27.36
N TYR A 104 -4.28 23.42 -26.64
CA TYR A 104 -3.23 22.57 -27.20
C TYR A 104 -3.79 21.47 -28.11
N VAL A 105 -4.80 20.72 -27.66
CA VAL A 105 -5.38 19.59 -28.40
C VAL A 105 -6.57 19.96 -29.31
N GLY A 106 -7.15 21.14 -29.14
CA GLY A 106 -8.31 21.61 -29.91
C GLY A 106 -9.62 20.86 -29.61
N ASN A 107 -9.80 20.30 -28.42
CA ASN A 107 -10.99 19.52 -28.03
C ASN A 107 -11.80 20.23 -26.94
N ALA A 108 -13.05 20.59 -27.24
CA ALA A 108 -13.96 21.31 -26.34
C ALA A 108 -14.38 20.50 -25.10
N PHE A 109 -14.16 19.18 -25.08
CA PHE A 109 -14.41 18.34 -23.90
C PHE A 109 -13.70 18.86 -22.64
N TYR A 110 -12.47 19.37 -22.76
CA TYR A 110 -11.74 19.88 -21.60
C TYR A 110 -12.28 21.22 -21.09
N SER A 111 -12.99 22.01 -21.93
CA SER A 111 -13.76 23.17 -21.46
C SER A 111 -14.90 22.75 -20.54
N GLU A 112 -15.54 21.63 -20.87
CA GLU A 112 -16.66 21.09 -20.10
C GLU A 112 -16.17 20.65 -18.72
N LEU A 113 -15.04 19.92 -18.66
CA LEU A 113 -14.39 19.54 -17.41
C LEU A 113 -14.01 20.76 -16.56
N ALA A 114 -13.40 21.78 -17.18
CA ALA A 114 -13.02 23.02 -16.51
C ALA A 114 -14.25 23.74 -15.93
N SER A 115 -15.39 23.74 -16.64
CA SER A 115 -16.60 24.40 -16.17
C SER A 115 -17.23 23.77 -14.92
N MET A 116 -16.97 22.48 -14.67
CA MET A 116 -17.40 21.80 -13.45
C MET A 116 -16.63 22.28 -12.21
N LEU A 117 -15.51 22.98 -12.37
CA LEU A 117 -14.71 23.51 -11.25
C LEU A 117 -15.25 24.84 -10.71
N TYR A 118 -16.14 25.53 -11.42
CA TYR A 118 -16.58 26.90 -11.06
C TYR A 118 -17.27 27.02 -9.70
N THR A 119 -17.86 25.92 -9.20
CA THR A 119 -18.57 25.86 -7.92
C THR A 119 -17.86 25.05 -6.86
N VAL A 120 -16.70 24.46 -7.20
CA VAL A 120 -15.97 23.57 -6.32
C VAL A 120 -15.27 24.34 -5.21
N ASP A 121 -15.44 23.85 -3.99
CA ASP A 121 -14.70 24.24 -2.81
C ASP A 121 -13.71 23.12 -2.47
N ALA A 122 -12.50 23.23 -3.01
CA ALA A 122 -11.47 22.20 -2.87
C ALA A 122 -10.86 22.09 -1.46
N THR A 123 -11.38 22.81 -0.46
CA THR A 123 -10.95 22.66 0.95
C THR A 123 -11.60 21.46 1.65
N LYS A 124 -12.49 20.76 0.95
CA LYS A 124 -13.23 19.59 1.42
C LYS A 124 -13.51 18.66 0.25
N ASN A 125 -13.91 17.43 0.55
CA ASN A 125 -14.37 16.51 -0.46
C ASN A 125 -15.69 17.00 -1.07
N ALA A 126 -15.83 16.84 -2.38
CA ALA A 126 -17.02 17.24 -3.11
C ALA A 126 -17.28 16.29 -4.28
N THR A 127 -18.56 16.14 -4.63
CA THR A 127 -18.98 15.41 -5.82
C THR A 127 -19.96 16.28 -6.59
N GLU A 128 -19.69 16.47 -7.88
CA GLU A 128 -20.58 17.15 -8.81
C GLU A 128 -20.84 16.25 -10.03
N SER A 129 -21.97 16.46 -10.71
CA SER A 129 -22.30 15.70 -11.92
C SER A 129 -22.85 16.62 -12.99
N ALA A 130 -22.39 16.42 -14.22
CA ALA A 130 -22.85 17.12 -15.42
C ALA A 130 -22.94 16.11 -16.56
N GLU A 131 -24.14 15.96 -17.14
CA GLU A 131 -24.42 14.97 -18.18
C GLU A 131 -23.94 13.55 -17.80
N ASN A 132 -22.94 13.03 -18.49
CA ASN A 132 -22.34 11.71 -18.30
C ASN A 132 -20.97 11.78 -17.60
N ILE A 133 -20.71 12.85 -16.87
CA ILE A 133 -19.44 13.12 -16.18
C ILE A 133 -19.73 13.37 -14.70
N MET A 134 -19.06 12.63 -13.85
CA MET A 134 -19.02 12.86 -12.41
C MET A 134 -17.65 13.39 -12.04
N LEU A 135 -17.59 14.55 -11.38
CA LEU A 135 -16.37 15.11 -10.80
C LEU A 135 -16.35 14.76 -9.31
N GLU A 136 -15.30 14.10 -8.88
CA GLU A 136 -14.96 13.89 -7.48
C GLU A 136 -13.72 14.72 -7.13
N VAL A 137 -13.83 15.49 -6.05
CA VAL A 137 -12.75 16.26 -5.46
C VAL A 137 -12.39 15.57 -4.17
N LEU A 138 -11.18 15.03 -4.10
CA LEU A 138 -10.65 14.34 -2.92
C LEU A 138 -9.56 15.23 -2.33
N ASN A 139 -9.78 15.72 -1.12
CA ASN A 139 -8.83 16.52 -0.37
C ASN A 139 -8.34 15.71 0.82
N SER A 140 -7.05 15.36 0.80
CA SER A 140 -6.35 14.77 1.94
C SER A 140 -5.56 15.87 2.65
N ASP A 141 -6.13 16.36 3.75
CA ASP A 141 -5.51 17.31 4.69
C ASP A 141 -4.94 18.59 4.07
N GLN A 142 -5.55 19.08 3.00
CA GLN A 142 -5.05 20.22 2.24
C GLN A 142 -3.59 20.01 1.78
N THR A 143 -3.12 18.78 1.70
CA THR A 143 -1.79 18.46 1.19
C THR A 143 -1.93 17.91 -0.22
N ILE A 144 -2.82 16.94 -0.39
CA ILE A 144 -3.11 16.34 -1.69
C ILE A 144 -4.54 16.70 -2.08
N VAL A 145 -4.71 17.19 -3.30
CA VAL A 145 -6.03 17.43 -3.88
C VAL A 145 -6.11 16.77 -5.24
N ASP A 146 -6.99 15.79 -5.35
CA ASP A 146 -7.31 15.10 -6.60
C ASP A 146 -8.64 15.59 -7.16
N TYR A 147 -8.65 15.85 -8.46
CA TYR A 147 -9.83 16.12 -9.26
C TYR A 147 -10.00 14.97 -10.24
N VAL A 148 -11.04 14.16 -10.05
CA VAL A 148 -11.29 12.94 -10.80
C VAL A 148 -12.60 13.11 -11.56
N TRP A 149 -12.51 13.19 -12.89
CA TRP A 149 -13.68 13.15 -13.76
C TRP A 149 -13.88 11.74 -14.28
N THR A 150 -14.95 11.09 -13.87
CA THR A 150 -15.30 9.71 -14.25
C THR A 150 -16.55 9.71 -15.11
N TYR A 151 -16.57 8.88 -16.15
CA TYR A 151 -17.80 8.68 -16.92
C TYR A 151 -18.85 8.00 -16.05
N VAL A 152 -20.09 8.49 -16.10
CA VAL A 152 -21.28 7.88 -15.51
C VAL A 152 -22.39 7.80 -16.54
N ASP A 153 -23.14 6.69 -16.56
CA ASP A 153 -24.30 6.57 -17.46
C ASP A 153 -25.58 7.21 -16.88
N GLU A 154 -26.69 7.13 -17.62
CA GLU A 154 -27.97 7.70 -17.20
C GLU A 154 -28.58 7.07 -15.94
N ASN A 155 -28.07 5.91 -15.52
CA ASN A 155 -28.47 5.21 -14.30
C ASN A 155 -27.48 5.44 -13.14
N GLY A 156 -26.46 6.29 -13.34
CA GLY A 156 -25.43 6.59 -12.36
C GLY A 156 -24.35 5.52 -12.24
N ILE A 157 -24.22 4.62 -13.22
CA ILE A 157 -23.21 3.56 -13.20
C ILE A 157 -21.90 4.13 -13.73
N ALA A 158 -20.85 4.06 -12.90
CA ALA A 158 -19.54 4.58 -13.23
C ALA A 158 -18.75 3.65 -14.16
N ALA A 159 -17.89 4.25 -14.97
CA ALA A 159 -16.86 3.57 -15.75
C ALA A 159 -15.49 4.08 -15.29
N GLU A 160 -15.00 3.57 -14.17
CA GLU A 160 -13.80 4.08 -13.49
C GLU A 160 -12.57 4.14 -14.40
N SER A 161 -12.41 3.21 -15.33
CA SER A 161 -11.30 3.22 -16.29
C SER A 161 -11.37 4.38 -17.29
N LYS A 162 -12.56 4.94 -17.55
CA LYS A 162 -12.78 6.08 -18.46
C LYS A 162 -12.83 7.37 -17.64
N ASN A 163 -11.64 7.88 -17.32
CA ASN A 163 -11.47 9.04 -16.46
C ASN A 163 -10.46 10.07 -16.98
N VAL A 164 -10.51 11.25 -16.37
CA VAL A 164 -9.44 12.26 -16.35
C VAL A 164 -9.10 12.54 -14.89
N ILE A 165 -7.82 12.59 -14.55
CA ILE A 165 -7.35 12.88 -13.19
C ILE A 165 -6.35 14.02 -13.23
N LEU A 166 -6.53 14.99 -12.35
CA LEU A 166 -5.50 15.97 -11.97
C LEU A 166 -5.22 15.82 -10.48
N SER A 167 -3.97 15.58 -10.13
CA SER A 167 -3.52 15.46 -8.75
C SER A 167 -2.56 16.60 -8.43
N TYR A 168 -2.80 17.30 -7.34
CA TYR A 168 -1.94 18.35 -6.82
C TYR A 168 -1.39 17.94 -5.46
N ASP A 169 -0.08 18.07 -5.27
CA ASP A 169 0.61 17.86 -4.01
C ASP A 169 1.22 19.19 -3.57
N LYS A 170 0.78 19.71 -2.42
CA LYS A 170 1.14 21.03 -1.86
C LYS A 170 0.98 22.16 -2.89
N GLY A 171 -0.12 22.11 -3.64
CA GLY A 171 -0.45 23.07 -4.69
C GLY A 171 0.34 22.91 -5.99
N CYS A 172 1.20 21.90 -6.12
CA CYS A 172 1.97 21.65 -7.34
C CYS A 172 1.37 20.48 -8.12
N LEU A 173 1.27 20.61 -9.45
CA LEU A 173 0.77 19.51 -10.29
C LEU A 173 1.69 18.30 -10.14
N LYS A 174 1.13 17.20 -9.63
CA LYS A 174 1.82 15.93 -9.42
C LYS A 174 1.54 14.96 -10.56
N VAL A 175 0.26 14.82 -10.93
CA VAL A 175 -0.21 13.87 -11.93
C VAL A 175 -1.25 14.52 -12.82
N PHE A 176 -1.15 14.28 -14.12
CA PHE A 176 -2.30 14.33 -15.02
C PHE A 176 -2.44 12.98 -15.70
N LEU A 177 -3.65 12.41 -15.66
CA LEU A 177 -4.01 11.15 -16.32
C LEU A 177 -5.23 11.39 -17.20
N ASN A 178 -5.20 10.92 -18.44
CA ASN A 178 -6.25 11.11 -19.42
C ASN A 178 -6.53 9.79 -20.14
N ASN A 179 -7.41 9.00 -19.54
CA ASN A 179 -7.88 7.76 -20.11
C ASN A 179 -9.14 7.94 -20.96
N TRP A 180 -9.79 9.10 -20.88
CA TRP A 180 -11.06 9.37 -21.53
C TRP A 180 -11.12 9.03 -23.04
N PRO A 181 -10.16 9.45 -23.89
CA PRO A 181 -10.22 9.15 -25.32
C PRO A 181 -9.89 7.69 -25.65
N LEU A 182 -9.33 6.93 -24.70
CA LEU A 182 -8.95 5.54 -24.92
C LEU A 182 -10.18 4.63 -24.89
N TYR A 183 -11.07 4.84 -23.93
CA TYR A 183 -12.17 3.92 -23.65
C TYR A 183 -13.49 4.26 -24.36
N THR A 184 -14.22 3.23 -24.79
CA THR A 184 -15.56 3.32 -25.36
C THR A 184 -16.55 2.55 -24.48
N ILE A 185 -17.71 3.13 -24.20
CA ILE A 185 -18.77 2.49 -23.41
C ILE A 185 -19.76 1.82 -24.35
N VAL A 186 -20.07 0.54 -24.12
CA VAL A 186 -21.00 -0.24 -24.95
C VAL A 186 -21.92 -1.09 -24.09
N GLY A 187 -23.19 -1.18 -24.50
CA GLY A 187 -24.19 -1.99 -23.83
C GLY A 187 -24.94 -1.20 -22.75
N GLU A 188 -26.01 -1.81 -22.26
CA GLU A 188 -26.83 -1.33 -21.15
C GLU A 188 -27.05 -2.52 -20.22
N PRO A 189 -27.01 -2.33 -18.89
CA PRO A 189 -27.31 -3.40 -17.95
C PRO A 189 -28.76 -3.87 -18.12
N LYS A 190 -28.96 -5.19 -18.17
CA LYS A 190 -30.28 -5.83 -18.30
C LYS A 190 -30.64 -6.75 -17.13
N LEU A 191 -29.65 -7.07 -16.30
CA LEU A 191 -29.79 -7.92 -15.13
C LEU A 191 -29.83 -7.12 -13.84
N SER A 192 -30.64 -7.56 -12.89
CA SER A 192 -30.53 -7.09 -11.51
C SER A 192 -29.34 -7.73 -10.79
N GLY A 193 -28.96 -7.16 -9.65
CA GLY A 193 -27.93 -7.72 -8.79
C GLY A 193 -28.27 -9.14 -8.33
N GLU A 194 -29.53 -9.40 -7.97
CA GLU A 194 -29.97 -10.74 -7.54
C GLU A 194 -29.91 -11.78 -8.68
N GLU A 195 -30.21 -11.38 -9.91
CA GLU A 195 -30.04 -12.25 -11.09
C GLU A 195 -28.57 -12.56 -11.35
N ALA A 196 -27.69 -11.57 -11.22
CA ALA A 196 -26.25 -11.75 -11.32
C ALA A 196 -25.70 -12.66 -10.22
N THR A 197 -26.14 -12.47 -8.97
CA THR A 197 -25.77 -13.32 -7.83
C THR A 197 -26.22 -14.77 -8.03
N ALA A 198 -27.42 -14.99 -8.58
CA ALA A 198 -27.87 -16.34 -8.91
C ALA A 198 -27.01 -17.00 -10.02
N ILE A 199 -26.58 -16.24 -11.02
CA ILE A 199 -25.67 -16.72 -12.08
C ILE A 199 -24.29 -17.04 -11.48
N ALA A 200 -23.77 -16.16 -10.64
CA ALA A 200 -22.48 -16.31 -9.98
C ALA A 200 -22.44 -17.56 -9.07
N LEU A 201 -23.48 -17.77 -8.26
CA LEU A 201 -23.62 -18.96 -7.42
C LEU A 201 -23.70 -20.26 -8.23
N GLU A 202 -24.26 -20.23 -9.45
CA GLU A 202 -24.26 -21.40 -10.33
C GLU A 202 -22.86 -21.65 -10.91
N ALA A 203 -22.15 -20.60 -11.32
CA ALA A 203 -20.78 -20.68 -11.83
C ALA A 203 -19.81 -21.23 -10.78
N ALA A 204 -19.93 -20.75 -9.53
CA ALA A 204 -19.12 -21.12 -8.39
C ALA A 204 -19.09 -22.64 -8.12
N LYS A 205 -20.19 -23.37 -8.41
CA LYS A 205 -20.27 -24.84 -8.25
C LYS A 205 -19.27 -25.60 -9.12
N SER A 206 -18.82 -24.98 -10.21
CA SER A 206 -17.87 -25.57 -11.15
C SER A 206 -16.47 -24.95 -11.07
N PHE A 207 -16.28 -23.96 -10.20
CA PHE A 207 -15.00 -23.30 -10.02
C PHE A 207 -13.96 -24.29 -9.46
N SER A 208 -12.72 -24.10 -9.92
CA SER A 208 -11.54 -24.81 -9.43
C SER A 208 -10.30 -24.00 -9.81
N TYR A 209 -9.25 -24.05 -9.00
CA TYR A 209 -7.97 -23.44 -9.32
C TYR A 209 -6.83 -24.40 -9.04
N ASP A 210 -5.70 -24.18 -9.73
CA ASP A 210 -4.49 -24.96 -9.51
C ASP A 210 -3.57 -24.22 -8.53
N VAL A 211 -3.14 -24.93 -7.49
CA VAL A 211 -2.18 -24.45 -6.49
C VAL A 211 -0.89 -25.27 -6.58
N ALA A 212 0.25 -24.60 -6.48
CA ALA A 212 1.54 -25.27 -6.36
C ALA A 212 1.68 -25.84 -4.95
N THR A 213 2.00 -27.14 -4.85
CA THR A 213 2.32 -27.79 -3.58
C THR A 213 3.70 -28.45 -3.66
N ASP A 214 4.26 -28.85 -2.53
CA ASP A 214 5.51 -29.62 -2.47
C ASP A 214 5.48 -30.92 -3.29
N LYS A 215 4.27 -31.44 -3.55
CA LYS A 215 4.04 -32.67 -4.32
C LYS A 215 3.75 -32.39 -5.80
N GLY A 216 3.83 -31.13 -6.23
CA GLY A 216 3.48 -30.65 -7.56
C GLY A 216 2.17 -29.86 -7.59
N PRO A 217 1.69 -29.46 -8.78
CA PRO A 217 0.42 -28.76 -8.90
C PRO A 217 -0.74 -29.65 -8.45
N SER A 218 -1.65 -29.08 -7.68
CA SER A 218 -2.89 -29.72 -7.22
C SER A 218 -4.08 -28.84 -7.61
N THR A 219 -5.14 -29.46 -8.12
CA THR A 219 -6.40 -28.75 -8.40
C THR A 219 -7.28 -28.75 -7.16
N VAL A 220 -7.69 -27.58 -6.71
CA VAL A 220 -8.62 -27.38 -5.59
C VAL A 220 -10.02 -27.14 -6.15
N SER A 221 -11.03 -27.83 -5.61
CA SER A 221 -12.42 -27.73 -6.07
C SER A 221 -13.38 -28.21 -4.98
N GLY A 222 -14.70 -28.01 -5.18
CA GLY A 222 -15.73 -28.49 -4.26
C GLY A 222 -15.90 -27.59 -3.04
N PHE A 223 -15.96 -26.29 -3.28
CA PHE A 223 -16.06 -25.26 -2.24
C PHE A 223 -17.45 -25.23 -1.60
N ASP A 224 -17.48 -25.15 -0.28
CA ASP A 224 -18.69 -24.89 0.49
C ASP A 224 -18.81 -23.37 0.68
N ILE A 225 -19.89 -22.78 0.13
CA ILE A 225 -20.14 -21.34 0.19
C ILE A 225 -20.82 -21.04 1.54
N ALA A 226 -20.31 -20.04 2.27
CA ALA A 226 -20.98 -19.56 3.47
C ALA A 226 -22.15 -18.65 3.05
N PRO A 227 -23.42 -18.98 3.35
CA PRO A 227 -24.55 -18.15 2.91
C PRO A 227 -24.49 -16.70 3.40
N GLU A 228 -23.88 -16.48 4.55
CA GLU A 228 -23.64 -15.19 5.20
C GLU A 228 -22.48 -14.39 4.60
N SER A 229 -21.61 -15.00 3.80
CA SER A 229 -20.43 -14.36 3.19
C SER A 229 -20.65 -13.92 1.75
N LEU A 230 -21.91 -13.88 1.30
CA LEU A 230 -22.27 -13.20 0.06
C LEU A 230 -22.13 -11.69 0.28
N GLY A 231 -21.06 -11.11 -0.28
CA GLY A 231 -20.85 -9.68 -0.23
C GLY A 231 -21.82 -8.92 -1.13
N HIS A 232 -21.79 -7.60 -1.03
CA HIS A 232 -22.63 -6.74 -1.86
C HIS A 232 -22.16 -6.76 -3.31
N GLU A 233 -23.05 -7.09 -4.23
CA GLU A 233 -22.75 -6.99 -5.65
C GLU A 233 -22.59 -5.54 -6.09
N SER A 234 -21.61 -5.28 -6.97
CA SER A 234 -21.37 -3.94 -7.51
C SER A 234 -21.44 -3.95 -9.04
N LEU A 235 -22.02 -2.88 -9.62
CA LEU A 235 -22.18 -2.72 -11.06
C LEU A 235 -21.24 -1.62 -11.57
N SER A 236 -20.42 -1.95 -12.55
CA SER A 236 -19.49 -1.01 -13.18
C SER A 236 -19.29 -1.35 -14.67
N TYR A 237 -18.72 -0.41 -15.44
CA TYR A 237 -18.29 -0.68 -16.80
C TYR A 237 -16.82 -1.09 -16.85
N LEU A 238 -16.56 -2.30 -17.34
CA LEU A 238 -15.21 -2.88 -17.39
C LEU A 238 -15.00 -3.79 -18.59
N ASN A 239 -13.73 -4.15 -18.79
CA ASN A 239 -13.32 -5.25 -19.65
C ASN A 239 -11.95 -5.74 -19.18
N PHE A 240 -11.54 -6.91 -19.66
CA PHE A 240 -10.21 -7.42 -19.35
C PHE A 240 -9.12 -6.52 -19.95
N PRO A 241 -8.04 -6.25 -19.19
CA PRO A 241 -6.91 -5.48 -19.71
C PRO A 241 -6.11 -6.24 -20.77
N ASP A 242 -6.13 -7.57 -20.73
CA ASP A 242 -5.49 -8.43 -21.73
C ASP A 242 -6.37 -8.53 -22.99
N PRO A 243 -5.87 -8.13 -24.18
CA PRO A 243 -6.60 -8.27 -25.43
C PRO A 243 -7.10 -9.69 -25.74
N ASP A 244 -6.38 -10.73 -25.30
CA ASP A 244 -6.74 -12.13 -25.56
C ASP A 244 -7.92 -12.59 -24.70
N LEU A 245 -8.17 -11.93 -23.57
CA LEU A 245 -9.29 -12.19 -22.66
C LEU A 245 -10.43 -11.17 -22.83
N ALA A 246 -10.13 -10.00 -23.40
CA ALA A 246 -11.10 -8.92 -23.58
C ALA A 246 -12.30 -9.36 -24.42
N ARG A 247 -13.51 -9.03 -23.96
CA ARG A 247 -14.73 -9.26 -24.72
C ARG A 247 -14.66 -8.46 -26.03
N GLY A 248 -14.73 -9.18 -27.15
CA GLY A 248 -14.59 -8.59 -28.48
C GLY A 248 -13.14 -8.34 -28.93
N GLY A 249 -12.14 -8.76 -28.15
CA GLY A 249 -10.73 -8.62 -28.47
C GLY A 249 -10.18 -7.19 -28.38
N ASP A 250 -10.94 -6.28 -27.73
CA ASP A 250 -10.55 -4.89 -27.53
C ASP A 250 -10.66 -4.51 -26.04
N PRO A 251 -9.54 -4.38 -25.31
CA PRO A 251 -9.56 -4.06 -23.88
C PRO A 251 -10.02 -2.64 -23.58
N PHE A 252 -10.23 -1.80 -24.61
CA PHE A 252 -10.70 -0.43 -24.46
C PHE A 252 -12.20 -0.25 -24.67
N THR A 253 -12.92 -1.32 -25.03
CA THR A 253 -14.38 -1.31 -25.04
C THR A 253 -14.90 -1.84 -23.71
N LEU A 254 -15.56 -1.00 -22.91
CA LEU A 254 -16.07 -1.34 -21.59
C LEU A 254 -17.56 -1.74 -21.67
N TYR A 255 -17.93 -2.77 -20.92
CA TYR A 255 -19.27 -3.34 -20.86
C TYR A 255 -19.80 -3.32 -19.42
N PRO A 256 -21.11 -3.14 -19.21
CA PRO A 256 -21.66 -3.16 -17.87
C PRO A 256 -21.54 -4.57 -17.29
N SER A 257 -21.03 -4.68 -16.07
CA SER A 257 -20.68 -5.95 -15.43
C SER A 257 -20.94 -5.90 -13.94
N TRP A 258 -21.52 -6.97 -13.43
CA TRP A 258 -21.67 -7.22 -12.01
C TRP A 258 -20.43 -7.91 -11.46
N TYR A 259 -19.86 -7.38 -10.39
CA TYR A 259 -18.93 -8.09 -9.52
C TYR A 259 -19.70 -8.71 -8.37
N VAL A 260 -19.60 -10.04 -8.23
CA VAL A 260 -20.27 -10.78 -7.16
C VAL A 260 -19.21 -11.48 -6.30
N PRO A 261 -18.86 -10.94 -5.13
CA PRO A 261 -17.99 -11.62 -4.18
C PRO A 261 -18.74 -12.77 -3.49
N ILE A 262 -18.10 -13.93 -3.41
CA ILE A 262 -18.62 -15.15 -2.80
C ILE A 262 -17.58 -15.69 -1.81
N GLY A 263 -17.84 -15.57 -0.52
CA GLY A 263 -16.98 -16.19 0.50
C GLY A 263 -17.22 -17.69 0.64
N PHE A 264 -16.18 -18.41 1.00
CA PHE A 264 -16.27 -19.81 1.41
C PHE A 264 -16.44 -19.91 2.93
N ASN A 265 -16.84 -21.07 3.42
CA ASN A 265 -16.99 -21.33 4.85
C ASN A 265 -15.66 -21.63 5.57
N GLN A 266 -14.56 -21.76 4.82
CA GLN A 266 -13.22 -22.03 5.33
C GLN A 266 -12.18 -21.56 4.30
N SER A 267 -10.93 -21.47 4.74
CA SER A 267 -9.79 -21.31 3.84
C SER A 267 -9.49 -22.62 3.09
N TYR A 268 -9.15 -22.51 1.82
CA TYR A 268 -8.69 -23.62 0.99
C TYR A 268 -7.21 -23.44 0.64
N HIS A 269 -6.54 -24.52 0.22
CA HIS A 269 -5.12 -24.52 -0.12
C HIS A 269 -4.70 -23.31 -0.98
N GLY A 270 -3.57 -22.69 -0.63
CA GLY A 270 -3.14 -21.44 -1.26
C GLY A 270 -3.86 -20.20 -0.71
N ALA A 271 -4.35 -20.29 0.53
CA ALA A 271 -4.98 -19.19 1.25
C ALA A 271 -6.23 -18.60 0.56
N VAL A 272 -6.99 -19.43 -0.16
CA VAL A 272 -8.19 -18.97 -0.87
C VAL A 272 -9.39 -19.03 0.05
N THR A 273 -9.97 -17.88 0.36
CA THR A 273 -11.12 -17.74 1.28
C THR A 273 -12.45 -17.48 0.56
N GLY A 274 -12.40 -17.30 -0.76
CA GLY A 274 -13.58 -17.03 -1.57
C GLY A 274 -13.26 -16.95 -3.05
N MET A 275 -14.22 -16.44 -3.82
CA MET A 275 -14.02 -16.08 -5.22
C MET A 275 -14.83 -14.84 -5.57
N THR A 276 -14.37 -14.08 -6.56
CA THR A 276 -15.16 -13.04 -7.21
C THR A 276 -15.60 -13.55 -8.57
N VAL A 277 -16.90 -13.51 -8.83
CA VAL A 277 -17.45 -13.85 -10.15
C VAL A 277 -17.86 -12.56 -10.85
N THR A 278 -17.35 -12.33 -12.06
CA THR A 278 -17.78 -11.22 -12.89
C THR A 278 -18.80 -11.70 -13.91
N VAL A 279 -19.95 -11.04 -13.97
CA VAL A 279 -21.06 -11.39 -14.87
C VAL A 279 -21.37 -10.19 -15.76
N TRP A 280 -21.33 -10.38 -17.07
CA TRP A 280 -21.75 -9.34 -18.02
C TRP A 280 -23.22 -8.98 -17.80
N ALA A 281 -23.49 -7.75 -17.35
CA ALA A 281 -24.84 -7.33 -16.96
C ALA A 281 -25.79 -7.22 -18.15
N ASP A 282 -25.29 -7.16 -19.39
CA ASP A 282 -26.08 -7.04 -20.62
C ASP A 282 -26.45 -8.40 -21.25
N THR A 283 -25.72 -9.47 -20.96
CA THR A 283 -25.91 -10.83 -21.51
C THR A 283 -26.17 -11.91 -20.48
N GLY A 284 -25.73 -11.73 -19.23
CA GLY A 284 -25.73 -12.77 -18.19
C GLY A 284 -24.69 -13.86 -18.37
N GLU A 285 -23.73 -13.66 -19.27
CA GLU A 285 -22.58 -14.56 -19.40
C GLU A 285 -21.56 -14.26 -18.30
N VAL A 286 -21.04 -15.31 -17.67
CA VAL A 286 -19.91 -15.20 -16.74
C VAL A 286 -18.67 -14.83 -17.55
N SER A 287 -18.05 -13.71 -17.21
CA SER A 287 -16.84 -13.23 -17.87
C SER A 287 -15.59 -13.76 -17.21
N ASP A 288 -15.60 -13.84 -15.88
CA ASP A 288 -14.46 -14.24 -15.09
C ASP A 288 -14.85 -14.93 -13.78
N THR A 289 -13.91 -15.66 -13.21
CA THR A 289 -14.00 -16.16 -11.85
C THR A 289 -12.60 -16.22 -11.24
N ASP A 290 -12.34 -15.30 -10.31
CA ASP A 290 -11.03 -15.14 -9.67
C ASP A 290 -11.07 -15.63 -8.23
N PRO A 291 -10.06 -16.40 -7.77
CA PRO A 291 -9.94 -16.76 -6.36
C PRO A 291 -9.61 -15.51 -5.52
N MET A 292 -10.26 -15.39 -4.36
CA MET A 292 -9.93 -14.39 -3.35
C MET A 292 -8.87 -15.00 -2.42
N VAL A 293 -7.62 -14.56 -2.58
CA VAL A 293 -6.46 -15.07 -1.83
C VAL A 293 -6.15 -14.14 -0.66
N VAL A 294 -5.91 -14.67 0.53
CA VAL A 294 -5.28 -13.94 1.64
C VAL A 294 -3.77 -14.05 1.45
N ASN A 295 -3.10 -12.94 1.16
CA ASN A 295 -1.64 -12.93 1.05
C ASN A 295 -1.06 -12.95 2.45
N PHE A 296 -0.67 -14.14 2.91
CA PHE A 296 0.21 -14.25 4.06
C PHE A 296 1.61 -13.75 3.65
N PRO A 297 2.28 -12.91 4.45
CA PRO A 297 3.70 -12.67 4.25
C PRO A 297 4.39 -14.03 4.32
N SER A 298 4.99 -14.46 3.21
CA SER A 298 5.68 -15.75 3.14
C SER A 298 6.71 -15.80 4.26
N GLU A 299 6.64 -16.82 5.13
CA GLU A 299 7.71 -17.13 6.08
C GLU A 299 9.04 -17.03 5.34
N ILE A 300 9.84 -16.02 5.69
CA ILE A 300 11.22 -15.97 5.25
C ILE A 300 11.81 -17.23 5.86
N SER A 301 12.13 -18.23 5.04
CA SER A 301 12.79 -19.44 5.50
C SER A 301 14.07 -19.03 6.20
N ALA A 302 14.01 -18.90 7.53
CA ALA A 302 15.16 -18.64 8.34
C ALA A 302 16.02 -19.89 8.20
N ASP A 303 17.07 -19.80 7.38
CA ASP A 303 18.16 -20.76 7.40
C ASP A 303 18.75 -20.72 8.82
N ASN A 304 18.19 -21.55 9.72
CA ASN A 304 18.52 -21.64 11.13
C ASN A 304 20.00 -22.01 11.39
N GLU A 305 20.77 -22.34 10.35
CA GLU A 305 22.22 -22.54 10.44
C GLU A 305 23.04 -21.23 10.43
N ALA A 306 22.48 -20.07 10.02
CA ALA A 306 23.23 -18.81 10.00
C ALA A 306 23.23 -18.08 11.37
N ILE A 307 22.23 -18.33 12.22
CA ILE A 307 21.98 -17.55 13.44
C ILE A 307 22.93 -17.92 14.58
N THR A 308 23.42 -19.17 14.64
CA THR A 308 24.37 -19.58 15.70
C THR A 308 25.80 -19.04 15.51
N ASP A 309 26.16 -18.57 14.31
CA ASP A 309 27.47 -17.96 14.05
C ASP A 309 27.50 -16.44 14.29
N GLY A 310 26.33 -15.78 14.40
CA GLY A 310 26.19 -14.34 14.67
C GLY A 310 26.73 -13.93 16.05
N PHE A 311 26.62 -14.80 17.05
CA PHE A 311 27.01 -14.50 18.44
C PHE A 311 28.53 -14.32 18.64
N ASN A 312 29.36 -14.81 17.71
CA ASN A 312 30.81 -14.61 17.75
C ASN A 312 31.28 -13.33 17.03
N GLN A 313 30.39 -12.58 16.36
CA GLN A 313 30.79 -11.40 15.58
C GLN A 313 30.98 -10.12 16.40
N GLY A 314 30.51 -10.05 17.66
CA GLY A 314 30.73 -8.90 18.54
C GLY A 314 32.22 -8.61 18.84
N LEU A 315 33.10 -9.61 18.70
CA LEU A 315 34.56 -9.43 18.82
C LEU A 315 35.21 -8.86 17.55
N THR A 316 34.53 -8.84 16.40
CA THR A 316 35.08 -8.37 15.12
C THR A 316 34.94 -6.86 14.89
N MET A 317 34.01 -6.17 15.57
CA MET A 317 33.82 -4.71 15.40
C MET A 317 35.05 -3.87 15.82
N LEU A 318 35.87 -4.35 16.76
CA LEU A 318 37.14 -3.70 17.12
C LEU A 318 38.28 -3.98 16.13
N ALA A 319 38.16 -4.97 15.26
CA ALA A 319 39.20 -5.34 14.29
C ALA A 319 39.11 -4.55 12.97
N VAL A 320 37.93 -4.04 12.61
CA VAL A 320 37.68 -3.29 11.36
C VAL A 320 38.49 -1.98 11.29
N PRO A 321 38.54 -1.12 12.33
CA PRO A 321 39.36 0.09 12.29
C PRO A 321 40.86 -0.21 12.17
N ILE A 322 41.32 -1.31 12.78
CA ILE A 322 42.72 -1.74 12.77
C ILE A 322 43.13 -2.26 11.39
N MET A 323 42.26 -3.00 10.69
CA MET A 323 42.53 -3.45 9.32
C MET A 323 42.49 -2.31 8.31
N VAL A 324 41.55 -1.37 8.43
CA VAL A 324 41.45 -0.20 7.54
C VAL A 324 42.67 0.71 7.70
N THR A 325 43.17 0.92 8.92
CA THR A 325 44.42 1.68 9.15
C THR A 325 45.67 0.93 8.67
N ALA A 326 45.72 -0.40 8.80
CA ALA A 326 46.83 -1.20 8.26
C ALA A 326 46.87 -1.15 6.72
N LEU A 327 45.71 -1.29 6.05
CA LEU A 327 45.61 -1.25 4.59
C LEU A 327 45.92 0.14 4.03
N SER A 328 45.38 1.20 4.63
CA SER A 328 45.68 2.58 4.22
C SER A 328 47.16 2.96 4.49
N GLY A 329 47.78 2.40 5.53
CA GLY A 329 49.23 2.48 5.76
C GLY A 329 50.05 1.82 4.64
N VAL A 330 49.66 0.63 4.17
CA VAL A 330 50.33 -0.08 3.07
C VAL A 330 50.18 0.69 1.75
N PHE A 331 48.97 1.18 1.43
CA PHE A 331 48.75 1.99 0.23
C PHE A 331 49.46 3.36 0.30
N GLY A 332 49.50 3.99 1.47
CA GLY A 332 50.23 5.23 1.71
C GLY A 332 51.74 5.06 1.50
N VAL A 333 52.33 3.97 1.99
CA VAL A 333 53.76 3.66 1.78
C VAL A 333 54.06 3.37 0.32
N VAL A 334 53.21 2.63 -0.40
CA VAL A 334 53.38 2.35 -1.84
C VAL A 334 53.27 3.64 -2.67
N ALA A 335 52.34 4.55 -2.33
CA ALA A 335 52.19 5.85 -2.98
C ALA A 335 53.38 6.80 -2.70
N LEU A 336 53.94 6.76 -1.49
CA LEU A 336 55.11 7.57 -1.11
C LEU A 336 56.41 7.06 -1.76
N VAL A 337 56.59 5.74 -1.87
CA VAL A 337 57.75 5.12 -2.53
C VAL A 337 57.72 5.35 -4.05
N SER A 338 56.53 5.36 -4.67
CA SER A 338 56.38 5.64 -6.10
C SER A 338 56.62 7.11 -6.49
N LYS A 339 56.48 8.07 -5.56
CA LYS A 339 56.77 9.49 -5.82
C LYS A 339 58.25 9.88 -5.71
N LYS A 340 59.14 9.05 -5.17
CA LYS A 340 60.59 9.35 -5.08
C LYS A 340 61.43 8.52 -6.06
N LYS A 341 61.74 9.13 -7.21
CA LYS A 341 62.80 8.81 -8.21
C LYS A 341 62.66 7.48 -8.98
N THR A 342 62.35 7.61 -10.28
CA THR A 342 62.90 6.83 -11.41
C THR A 342 63.24 5.35 -11.18
N PHE A 343 62.36 4.60 -10.54
CA PHE A 343 62.46 3.15 -10.51
C PHE A 343 61.74 2.61 -11.75
N LYS A 344 62.51 2.21 -12.77
CA LYS A 344 62.01 1.38 -13.87
C LYS A 344 61.69 0.00 -13.31
N VAL A 345 60.55 -0.14 -12.64
CA VAL A 345 60.02 -1.45 -12.25
C VAL A 345 59.50 -2.09 -13.53
N THR A 346 60.29 -3.01 -14.08
CA THR A 346 59.83 -3.93 -15.12
C THR A 346 58.85 -4.91 -14.45
N VAL A 347 57.61 -4.47 -14.23
CA VAL A 347 56.54 -5.34 -13.71
C VAL A 347 56.32 -6.42 -14.76
N SER A 348 56.75 -7.64 -14.46
CA SER A 348 56.52 -8.78 -15.34
C SER A 348 55.00 -8.96 -15.46
N ARG A 349 54.48 -8.97 -16.69
CA ARG A 349 53.05 -9.17 -17.02
C ARG A 349 52.42 -10.42 -16.38
N LYS A 350 53.22 -11.33 -15.81
CA LYS A 350 52.75 -12.54 -15.12
C LYS A 350 52.23 -12.31 -13.69
N LEU A 351 52.48 -11.16 -13.07
CA LEU A 351 52.05 -10.88 -11.68
C LEU A 351 50.74 -10.07 -11.56
N LEU A 352 50.36 -9.36 -12.62
CA LEU A 352 49.14 -8.55 -12.67
C LEU A 352 47.83 -9.35 -12.42
N PRO A 353 47.61 -10.55 -13.00
CA PRO A 353 46.34 -11.25 -12.81
C PRO A 353 46.17 -11.81 -11.39
N LYS A 354 47.27 -12.14 -10.70
CA LYS A 354 47.20 -12.60 -9.31
C LYS A 354 46.82 -11.48 -8.35
N PHE A 355 47.37 -10.27 -8.59
CA PHE A 355 47.04 -9.11 -7.78
C PHE A 355 45.59 -8.65 -8.00
N LEU A 356 45.09 -8.68 -9.24
CA LEU A 356 43.71 -8.34 -9.55
C LEU A 356 42.72 -9.34 -8.93
N GLY A 357 43.06 -10.64 -8.93
CA GLY A 357 42.25 -11.66 -8.26
C GLY A 357 42.15 -11.44 -6.75
N THR A 358 43.26 -11.15 -6.07
CA THR A 358 43.25 -10.86 -4.63
C THR A 358 42.51 -9.56 -4.31
N LEU A 359 42.60 -8.55 -5.18
CA LEU A 359 41.86 -7.30 -5.03
C LEU A 359 40.34 -7.53 -5.16
N MET A 360 39.91 -8.32 -6.16
CA MET A 360 38.50 -8.67 -6.35
C MET A 360 37.96 -9.49 -5.17
N CYS A 361 38.71 -10.49 -4.67
CA CYS A 361 38.30 -11.21 -3.46
C CYS A 361 38.20 -10.28 -2.25
N GLY A 362 39.12 -9.31 -2.13
CA GLY A 362 39.06 -8.29 -1.08
C GLY A 362 37.83 -7.41 -1.19
N ILE A 363 37.46 -6.98 -2.40
CA ILE A 363 36.25 -6.18 -2.64
C ILE A 363 35.00 -6.98 -2.31
N ILE A 364 34.91 -8.26 -2.73
CA ILE A 364 33.75 -9.12 -2.47
C ILE A 364 33.55 -9.33 -0.96
N VAL A 365 34.62 -9.60 -0.22
CA VAL A 365 34.54 -9.75 1.25
C VAL A 365 34.19 -8.42 1.91
N PHE A 366 34.70 -7.29 1.41
CA PHE A 366 34.38 -5.97 1.95
C PHE A 366 32.94 -5.56 1.65
N SER A 367 32.39 -5.93 0.49
CA SER A 367 30.97 -5.73 0.18
C SER A 367 30.06 -6.61 1.02
N ALA A 368 30.44 -7.85 1.34
CA ALA A 368 29.66 -8.70 2.25
C ALA A 368 29.62 -8.13 3.69
N VAL A 369 30.71 -7.47 4.13
CA VAL A 369 30.78 -6.81 5.44
C VAL A 369 30.03 -5.47 5.47
N LEU A 370 29.91 -4.78 4.33
CA LEU A 370 29.16 -3.52 4.22
C LEU A 370 27.65 -3.72 4.00
N VAL A 371 27.21 -4.94 3.69
CA VAL A 371 25.78 -5.33 3.56
C VAL A 371 25.24 -5.92 4.87
N ALA A 372 26.07 -6.03 5.93
CA ALA A 372 25.55 -6.29 7.26
C ALA A 372 24.68 -5.09 7.67
N THR A 373 23.36 -5.26 7.53
CA THR A 373 22.34 -4.34 8.02
C THR A 373 22.63 -4.07 9.50
N PRO A 374 22.63 -2.80 9.96
CA PRO A 374 22.75 -2.54 11.38
C PRO A 374 21.53 -3.16 12.04
N GLN A 375 21.74 -4.21 12.83
CA GLN A 375 20.75 -4.68 13.78
C GLN A 375 20.42 -3.51 14.70
N VAL A 376 19.14 -3.15 14.77
CA VAL A 376 18.66 -2.15 15.73
C VAL A 376 18.14 -2.95 16.91
N ALA A 377 18.71 -2.72 18.08
CA ALA A 377 18.02 -3.09 19.29
C ALA A 377 16.77 -2.22 19.39
N ALA A 378 15.62 -2.82 19.73
CA ALA A 378 14.53 -2.05 20.33
C ALA A 378 15.16 -1.20 21.46
N ILE A 379 14.83 0.09 21.50
CA ILE A 379 15.34 0.95 22.57
C ILE A 379 14.77 0.40 23.87
N MET A 380 15.61 -0.29 24.66
CA MET A 380 15.22 -0.72 26.01
C MET A 380 14.81 0.52 26.79
N ASP A 381 13.53 0.63 27.06
CA ASP A 381 12.95 1.72 27.81
C ASP A 381 12.23 1.09 29.00
N PRO A 382 12.89 1.02 30.18
CA PRO A 382 12.37 0.32 31.35
C PRO A 382 11.09 0.95 31.92
N ASP A 383 10.70 2.12 31.40
CA ASP A 383 9.48 2.82 31.72
C ASP A 383 8.44 2.63 30.59
N SER A 384 8.35 1.41 30.03
CA SER A 384 7.35 1.03 29.01
C SER A 384 6.25 0.12 29.57
N LYS A 385 5.05 0.23 29.01
CA LYS A 385 3.85 -0.51 29.42
C LYS A 385 3.14 -1.16 28.23
N ALA A 386 2.62 -2.37 28.42
CA ALA A 386 1.70 -3.03 27.51
C ALA A 386 0.40 -3.36 28.26
N GLU A 387 -0.73 -3.00 27.67
CA GLU A 387 -2.08 -3.25 28.19
C GLU A 387 -2.82 -4.12 27.17
N ILE A 388 -3.31 -5.28 27.59
CA ILE A 388 -3.96 -6.23 26.69
C ILE A 388 -5.42 -6.40 27.13
N TYR A 389 -6.34 -6.05 26.24
CA TYR A 389 -7.77 -6.13 26.48
C TYR A 389 -8.40 -7.17 25.56
N ALA A 390 -9.35 -7.95 26.06
CA ALA A 390 -10.17 -8.83 25.24
C ALA A 390 -11.61 -8.88 25.78
N ALA A 391 -12.57 -8.42 24.98
CA ALA A 391 -13.98 -8.41 25.37
C ALA A 391 -14.62 -9.75 25.03
N TYR A 392 -15.36 -10.38 25.94
CA TYR A 392 -16.06 -11.66 25.74
C TYR A 392 -17.59 -11.47 25.69
N GLY A 393 -18.11 -10.51 26.45
CA GLY A 393 -19.53 -10.18 26.62
C GLY A 393 -20.11 -9.20 25.58
N SER A 394 -19.43 -9.02 24.44
CA SER A 394 -19.82 -8.08 23.39
C SER A 394 -21.24 -8.32 22.83
N ASN A 395 -21.72 -7.37 22.02
CA ASN A 395 -22.97 -7.52 21.28
C ASN A 395 -22.70 -7.33 19.79
N PRO A 396 -22.76 -8.38 18.95
CA PRO A 396 -23.31 -9.69 19.26
C PRO A 396 -22.40 -10.47 20.23
N PRO A 397 -22.97 -11.42 21.02
CA PRO A 397 -22.15 -12.27 21.87
C PRO A 397 -21.14 -13.03 21.03
N GLN A 398 -19.90 -13.07 21.50
CA GLN A 398 -18.88 -13.92 20.89
C GLN A 398 -19.25 -15.39 21.02
N LEU A 399 -18.84 -16.16 20.02
CA LEU A 399 -18.82 -17.61 20.11
C LEU A 399 -17.77 -18.01 21.15
N GLN A 400 -18.00 -19.13 21.85
CA GLN A 400 -17.02 -19.62 22.83
C GLN A 400 -15.64 -19.85 22.18
N SER A 401 -15.61 -20.28 20.93
CA SER A 401 -14.40 -20.44 20.12
C SER A 401 -13.66 -19.14 19.82
N GLU A 402 -14.34 -17.99 19.83
CA GLU A 402 -13.73 -16.67 19.66
C GLU A 402 -13.15 -16.20 21.00
N VAL A 403 -13.86 -16.45 22.11
CA VAL A 403 -13.39 -16.21 23.47
C VAL A 403 -12.13 -17.03 23.78
N ASP A 404 -12.14 -18.33 23.50
CA ASP A 404 -10.99 -19.20 23.72
C ASP A 404 -9.76 -18.71 22.91
N ALA A 405 -9.96 -18.29 21.65
CA ALA A 405 -8.89 -17.74 20.83
C ALA A 405 -8.39 -16.38 21.35
N ALA A 406 -9.29 -15.55 21.88
CA ALA A 406 -8.95 -14.27 22.49
C ALA A 406 -8.05 -14.45 23.72
N GLU A 407 -8.40 -15.40 24.60
CA GLU A 407 -7.61 -15.79 25.77
C GLU A 407 -6.20 -16.23 25.35
N ASP A 408 -6.10 -17.14 24.37
CA ASP A 408 -4.82 -17.64 23.89
C ASP A 408 -3.94 -16.53 23.26
N VAL A 409 -4.54 -15.62 22.48
CA VAL A 409 -3.82 -14.47 21.92
C VAL A 409 -3.34 -13.52 23.01
N ALA A 410 -4.20 -13.21 23.99
CA ALA A 410 -3.87 -12.29 25.06
C ALA A 410 -2.69 -12.80 25.90
N GLU A 411 -2.71 -14.08 26.27
CA GLU A 411 -1.62 -14.75 27.01
C GLU A 411 -0.31 -14.72 26.19
N GLN A 412 -0.35 -15.01 24.89
CA GLN A 412 0.84 -14.98 24.03
C GLN A 412 1.44 -13.58 23.90
N ILE A 413 0.61 -12.54 23.75
CA ILE A 413 1.09 -11.16 23.68
C ILE A 413 1.70 -10.75 25.03
N GLU A 414 1.05 -11.06 26.15
CA GLU A 414 1.59 -10.80 27.49
C GLU A 414 2.96 -11.45 27.67
N ASP A 415 3.05 -12.75 27.39
CA ASP A 415 4.29 -13.52 27.47
C ASP A 415 5.39 -12.92 26.58
N ALA A 416 5.06 -12.50 25.34
CA ALA A 416 6.03 -11.88 24.45
C ALA A 416 6.58 -10.56 25.04
N PHE A 417 5.74 -9.71 25.60
CA PHE A 417 6.18 -8.45 26.22
C PHE A 417 6.97 -8.67 27.53
N GLU A 418 6.57 -9.61 28.37
CA GLU A 418 7.28 -9.92 29.62
C GLU A 418 8.64 -10.58 29.37
N ASN A 419 8.73 -11.42 28.34
CA ASN A 419 9.96 -12.13 27.98
C ASN A 419 10.87 -11.30 27.06
N ALA A 420 10.35 -10.26 26.41
CA ALA A 420 11.13 -9.38 25.55
C ALA A 420 12.21 -8.62 26.33
N GLU A 421 13.38 -8.47 25.70
CA GLU A 421 14.43 -7.61 26.23
C GLU A 421 14.06 -6.11 26.14
N ALA A 422 12.94 -5.74 25.50
CA ALA A 422 12.51 -4.36 25.31
C ALA A 422 12.15 -3.61 26.61
N GLY A 423 11.91 -4.32 27.73
CA GLY A 423 11.72 -3.72 29.05
C GLY A 423 10.30 -3.24 29.36
N TYR A 424 9.30 -3.81 28.68
CA TYR A 424 7.90 -3.54 28.97
C TYR A 424 7.46 -4.24 30.26
N THR A 425 6.50 -3.62 30.94
CA THR A 425 5.61 -4.33 31.87
C THR A 425 4.31 -4.62 31.13
N ALA A 426 3.81 -5.84 31.18
CA ALA A 426 2.55 -6.22 30.52
C ALA A 426 1.48 -6.50 31.57
N ASP A 427 0.23 -6.10 31.30
CA ASP A 427 -0.94 -6.56 32.06
C ASP A 427 -1.97 -7.13 31.05
N ASP A 428 -2.34 -8.40 31.23
CA ASP A 428 -3.57 -8.96 30.65
C ASP A 428 -4.79 -8.55 31.48
N LEU A 429 -5.68 -7.78 30.84
CA LEU A 429 -6.93 -7.26 31.37
C LEU A 429 -8.14 -7.81 30.60
N SER A 430 -8.00 -8.99 30.02
CA SER A 430 -9.06 -9.69 29.31
C SER A 430 -10.27 -10.06 30.18
N GLY A 431 -11.44 -10.17 29.55
CA GLY A 431 -12.71 -10.53 30.18
C GLY A 431 -13.31 -9.42 31.04
N ASP A 432 -13.64 -9.73 32.30
CA ASP A 432 -14.37 -8.84 33.22
C ASP A 432 -13.64 -7.49 33.46
N ASP A 433 -12.33 -7.42 33.21
CA ASP A 433 -11.51 -6.20 33.35
C ASP A 433 -11.44 -5.38 32.03
N THR A 434 -11.91 -5.93 30.91
CA THR A 434 -12.08 -5.23 29.63
C THR A 434 -13.37 -4.42 29.65
N VAL A 435 -13.46 -3.44 30.54
CA VAL A 435 -14.60 -2.52 30.62
C VAL A 435 -14.17 -1.10 30.27
N LYS A 436 -15.06 -0.34 29.63
CA LYS A 436 -14.81 0.99 29.06
C LYS A 436 -14.26 1.97 30.08
N SER A 437 -14.76 1.93 31.32
CA SER A 437 -14.23 2.81 32.37
C SER A 437 -12.77 2.52 32.67
N ASP A 438 -12.38 1.26 32.66
CA ASP A 438 -11.08 0.81 33.13
C ASP A 438 -10.05 1.02 32.04
N ILE A 439 -10.37 0.64 30.79
CA ILE A 439 -9.58 0.97 29.59
C ILE A 439 -9.27 2.47 29.53
N LEU A 440 -10.30 3.31 29.64
CA LEU A 440 -10.10 4.75 29.54
C LEU A 440 -9.32 5.34 30.72
N ASN A 441 -9.46 4.77 31.93
CA ASN A 441 -8.71 5.20 33.11
C ASN A 441 -7.24 4.75 33.04
N ASN A 442 -6.96 3.57 32.51
CA ASN A 442 -5.61 3.07 32.31
C ASN A 442 -4.87 3.92 31.27
N ILE A 443 -5.52 4.27 30.14
CA ILE A 443 -4.94 5.22 29.16
C ILE A 443 -4.48 6.53 29.84
N ASP A 444 -5.32 7.14 30.69
CA ASP A 444 -4.93 8.37 31.42
C ASP A 444 -3.76 8.13 32.40
N ALA A 445 -3.76 6.98 33.07
CA ALA A 445 -2.73 6.63 34.04
C ALA A 445 -1.38 6.36 33.35
N ASP A 446 -1.41 5.66 32.23
CA ASP A 446 -0.23 5.20 31.50
C ASP A 446 0.44 6.34 30.74
N GLU A 447 -0.34 7.19 30.09
CA GLU A 447 0.12 8.44 29.45
C GLU A 447 0.96 9.29 30.43
N ALA A 448 0.56 9.30 31.71
CA ALA A 448 1.22 10.03 32.78
C ALA A 448 2.43 9.29 33.39
N ALA A 449 2.45 7.96 33.34
CA ALA A 449 3.40 7.12 34.08
C ALA A 449 4.54 6.55 33.24
N PHE A 450 4.30 6.31 31.95
CA PHE A 450 5.23 5.60 31.07
C PHE A 450 5.70 6.47 29.90
N ASP A 451 6.86 6.17 29.37
CA ASP A 451 7.44 6.85 28.21
C ASP A 451 6.98 6.20 26.89
N ARG A 452 6.50 4.95 26.95
CA ARG A 452 5.87 4.20 25.85
C ARG A 452 4.77 3.31 26.37
N VAL A 453 3.66 3.25 25.63
CA VAL A 453 2.50 2.43 25.98
C VAL A 453 2.03 1.69 24.73
N SER A 454 1.92 0.38 24.79
CA SER A 454 1.33 -0.43 23.73
C SER A 454 -0.02 -0.95 24.23
N VAL A 455 -1.09 -0.74 23.45
CA VAL A 455 -2.45 -1.11 23.83
C VAL A 455 -3.00 -2.10 22.81
N PHE A 456 -3.35 -3.28 23.27
CA PHE A 456 -3.95 -4.35 22.48
C PHE A 456 -5.42 -4.47 22.85
N HIS A 457 -6.28 -4.62 21.85
CA HIS A 457 -7.69 -4.89 22.12
C HIS A 457 -8.26 -5.93 21.16
N PHE A 458 -8.81 -6.99 21.71
CA PHE A 458 -9.51 -8.04 21.00
C PHE A 458 -11.01 -7.92 21.21
N GLY A 459 -11.80 -7.86 20.14
CA GLY A 459 -13.26 -7.81 20.29
C GLY A 459 -14.05 -7.48 19.03
N HIS A 460 -15.35 -7.31 19.20
CA HIS A 460 -16.22 -6.85 18.13
C HIS A 460 -16.06 -5.34 17.88
N MET A 461 -16.26 -4.94 16.63
CA MET A 461 -16.41 -3.53 16.30
C MET A 461 -17.65 -2.92 16.96
N ALA A 462 -17.57 -1.64 17.34
CA ALA A 462 -18.73 -0.90 17.82
C ALA A 462 -19.79 -0.74 16.72
N TYR A 463 -21.03 -1.15 16.99
CA TYR A 463 -22.14 -0.95 16.06
C TYR A 463 -22.48 0.55 15.88
N GLY A 464 -22.48 1.00 14.62
CA GLY A 464 -22.96 2.32 14.20
C GLY A 464 -21.84 3.34 13.89
N PHE A 465 -21.27 3.25 12.68
CA PHE A 465 -20.25 4.14 12.08
C PHE A 465 -18.78 3.71 12.18
N GLY A 466 -18.44 2.54 12.73
CA GLY A 466 -17.11 1.93 12.51
C GLY A 466 -15.90 2.64 13.16
N LEU A 467 -16.12 3.62 14.04
CA LEU A 467 -15.05 4.42 14.65
C LEU A 467 -14.58 3.91 16.02
N GLY A 468 -14.87 2.67 16.41
CA GLY A 468 -14.64 2.20 17.77
C GLY A 468 -14.71 0.69 17.96
N PHE A 469 -14.49 0.25 19.19
CA PHE A 469 -14.54 -1.15 19.62
C PHE A 469 -15.50 -1.32 20.81
N GLN A 470 -15.89 -2.55 21.12
CA GLN A 470 -16.76 -2.87 22.24
C GLN A 470 -15.96 -3.43 23.42
N ASP A 471 -16.38 -3.06 24.62
CA ASP A 471 -15.91 -3.67 25.85
C ASP A 471 -16.74 -4.94 26.19
N ASP A 472 -16.46 -5.55 27.34
CA ASP A 472 -17.14 -6.75 27.82
C ASP A 472 -18.61 -6.52 28.19
N ASP A 473 -19.00 -5.27 28.48
CA ASP A 473 -20.39 -4.85 28.74
C ASP A 473 -21.14 -4.46 27.43
N ALA A 474 -20.49 -4.61 26.28
CA ALA A 474 -20.92 -4.16 24.96
C ALA A 474 -21.11 -2.64 24.84
N ASP A 475 -20.48 -1.87 25.72
CA ASP A 475 -20.37 -0.43 25.61
C ASP A 475 -19.36 -0.06 24.51
N ASN A 476 -19.78 0.83 23.61
CA ASN A 476 -18.92 1.30 22.53
C ASN A 476 -17.85 2.27 23.08
N ILE A 477 -16.59 2.02 22.73
CA ILE A 477 -15.45 2.91 22.97
C ILE A 477 -15.06 3.53 21.64
N SER A 478 -15.29 4.84 21.50
CA SER A 478 -14.99 5.56 20.26
C SER A 478 -13.53 6.03 20.20
N ALA A 479 -12.99 6.12 18.98
CA ALA A 479 -11.68 6.72 18.73
C ALA A 479 -11.56 8.13 19.33
N SER A 480 -12.64 8.92 19.29
CA SER A 480 -12.67 10.24 19.92
C SER A 480 -12.44 10.19 21.43
N GLU A 481 -13.06 9.23 22.13
CA GLU A 481 -12.91 9.09 23.58
C GLU A 481 -11.49 8.69 23.99
N VAL A 482 -10.80 7.89 23.16
CA VAL A 482 -9.38 7.59 23.33
C VAL A 482 -8.52 8.82 23.03
N SER A 483 -8.78 9.49 21.90
CA SER A 483 -8.02 10.67 21.46
C SER A 483 -8.07 11.84 22.44
N GLU A 484 -9.17 12.00 23.19
CA GLU A 484 -9.32 13.06 24.19
C GLU A 484 -8.44 12.83 25.44
N ARG A 485 -7.94 11.61 25.64
CA ARG A 485 -7.15 11.19 26.80
C ARG A 485 -5.65 11.10 26.50
N ILE A 486 -5.28 10.84 25.26
CA ILE A 486 -3.88 10.89 24.82
C ILE A 486 -3.51 12.32 24.41
N SER A 487 -2.41 12.82 24.94
CA SER A 487 -1.90 14.17 24.65
C SER A 487 -0.52 14.15 23.99
N SER A 488 0.04 12.95 23.84
CA SER A 488 1.39 12.68 23.41
C SER A 488 1.43 11.55 22.37
N THR A 489 2.60 11.34 21.77
CA THR A 489 2.85 10.27 20.80
C THR A 489 3.42 9.01 21.48
N LYS A 490 3.02 8.73 22.72
CA LYS A 490 3.56 7.60 23.51
C LYS A 490 2.80 6.29 23.33
N HIS A 491 1.57 6.35 22.82
CA HIS A 491 0.69 5.21 22.70
C HIS A 491 0.73 4.61 21.28
N ASP A 492 0.96 3.30 21.21
CA ASP A 492 0.80 2.47 20.03
C ASP A 492 -0.43 1.58 20.23
N PHE A 493 -1.41 1.63 19.32
CA PHE A 493 -2.65 0.86 19.43
C PHE A 493 -2.70 -0.26 18.38
N VAL A 494 -2.97 -1.48 18.83
CA VAL A 494 -3.23 -2.63 17.97
C VAL A 494 -4.59 -3.21 18.33
N MET A 495 -5.57 -2.95 17.46
CA MET A 495 -6.89 -3.59 17.58
C MET A 495 -6.83 -4.96 16.91
N LEU A 496 -7.63 -5.92 17.33
CA LEU A 496 -7.85 -7.25 16.76
C LEU A 496 -9.36 -7.51 16.65
N TYR A 497 -9.93 -7.39 15.45
CA TYR A 497 -11.39 -7.52 15.28
C TYR A 497 -11.83 -8.95 14.98
N VAL A 498 -12.85 -9.40 15.70
CA VAL A 498 -13.42 -10.76 15.60
C VAL A 498 -14.47 -10.87 14.50
N CYS A 499 -15.19 -9.78 14.20
CA CYS A 499 -16.30 -9.80 13.25
C CYS A 499 -15.99 -9.12 11.92
N GLY A 500 -16.31 -9.84 10.83
CA GLY A 500 -16.23 -9.36 9.46
C GLY A 500 -14.80 -9.31 8.96
N SER A 501 -14.55 -9.86 7.78
CA SER A 501 -13.37 -9.45 7.02
C SER A 501 -13.50 -7.95 6.77
N ALA A 502 -12.54 -7.14 7.24
CA ALA A 502 -12.65 -5.68 7.14
C ALA A 502 -12.79 -5.24 5.67
N GLN A 503 -14.03 -5.00 5.25
CA GLN A 503 -14.42 -4.52 3.93
C GLN A 503 -15.26 -3.26 4.11
N ASP A 504 -15.02 -2.25 3.28
CA ASP A 504 -15.83 -1.03 3.16
C ASP A 504 -15.86 -0.06 4.37
N PHE A 505 -14.78 0.01 5.14
CA PHE A 505 -14.62 1.12 6.09
C PHE A 505 -13.91 2.30 5.44
N ASP A 506 -14.53 3.47 5.57
CA ASP A 506 -13.97 4.72 5.08
C ASP A 506 -13.19 5.48 6.16
N SER A 507 -13.40 5.28 7.47
CA SER A 507 -12.66 6.01 8.51
C SER A 507 -12.60 5.29 9.87
N GLY A 508 -11.67 5.68 10.76
CA GLY A 508 -11.58 5.19 12.14
C GLY A 508 -10.66 3.98 12.37
N LEU A 509 -10.79 3.31 13.53
CA LEU A 509 -9.96 2.15 13.90
C LEU A 509 -10.14 0.96 12.97
N SER A 510 -11.36 0.77 12.48
CA SER A 510 -11.69 -0.32 11.58
C SER A 510 -10.97 -0.18 10.23
N VAL A 511 -10.55 1.02 9.82
CA VAL A 511 -9.76 1.22 8.59
C VAL A 511 -8.34 0.68 8.70
N ALA A 512 -7.72 0.76 9.88
CA ALA A 512 -6.39 0.16 10.11
C ALA A 512 -6.40 -1.37 9.91
N TRP A 513 -7.59 -1.97 9.97
CA TRP A 513 -7.85 -3.39 9.70
C TRP A 513 -8.16 -3.71 8.25
N THR A 514 -8.39 -2.70 7.40
CA THR A 514 -8.68 -2.87 5.97
C THR A 514 -7.42 -2.85 5.11
N ASN A 515 -7.53 -3.34 3.87
CA ASN A 515 -6.49 -3.36 2.83
C ASN A 515 -6.10 -1.95 2.29
N ARG A 516 -6.16 -0.89 3.11
CA ARG A 516 -5.74 0.46 2.69
C ARG A 516 -4.28 0.66 3.04
N THR A 517 -3.44 0.68 2.00
CA THR A 517 -2.02 1.05 2.13
C THR A 517 -1.81 2.55 2.35
N ASP A 518 -2.88 3.34 2.24
CA ASP A 518 -2.93 4.76 2.60
C ASP A 518 -3.93 4.97 3.74
N LEU A 519 -3.43 5.23 4.95
CA LEU A 519 -4.30 5.57 6.09
C LEU A 519 -4.80 7.03 6.01
N SER A 520 -4.55 7.71 4.88
CA SER A 520 -4.81 9.12 4.57
C SER A 520 -6.27 9.55 4.79
N TYR A 521 -7.23 8.61 4.68
CA TYR A 521 -8.65 8.90 4.79
C TYR A 521 -9.19 8.78 6.24
N ASN A 522 -8.40 9.17 7.25
CA ASN A 522 -8.70 9.14 8.69
C ASN A 522 -8.41 7.82 9.44
N GLY A 523 -7.29 7.16 9.17
CA GLY A 523 -6.74 6.12 10.06
C GLY A 523 -6.47 6.70 11.45
N TYR A 524 -7.42 6.50 12.35
CA TYR A 524 -7.55 7.11 13.68
C TYR A 524 -7.79 8.62 13.81
N LEU A 525 -8.14 9.31 12.71
CA LEU A 525 -8.30 10.77 12.46
C LEU A 525 -7.10 11.50 11.84
N TYR A 526 -5.82 11.18 12.12
CA TYR A 526 -4.63 11.77 11.43
C TYR A 526 -3.35 10.90 11.59
N PRO A 527 -3.22 9.77 10.89
CA PRO A 527 -2.08 8.86 11.04
C PRO A 527 -0.80 9.39 10.38
N ASP A 528 -0.93 10.34 9.44
CA ASP A 528 0.18 10.90 8.68
C ASP A 528 0.89 12.06 9.42
N GLN A 529 0.34 12.52 10.54
CA GLN A 529 0.88 13.63 11.34
C GLN A 529 1.47 13.20 12.69
N ASP A 530 1.14 12.01 13.19
CA ASP A 530 1.65 11.47 14.45
C ASP A 530 2.41 10.16 14.24
N LYS A 531 3.43 9.92 15.08
CA LYS A 531 4.36 8.78 14.98
C LYS A 531 3.74 7.44 15.43
N GLN A 532 2.51 7.16 15.00
CA GLN A 532 1.81 5.92 15.33
C GLN A 532 2.16 4.85 14.29
N ALA A 533 2.38 3.62 14.74
CA ALA A 533 2.56 2.46 13.88
C ALA A 533 1.28 1.63 13.85
N TYR A 534 0.90 1.13 12.67
CA TYR A 534 -0.28 0.27 12.51
C TYR A 534 0.12 -1.02 11.82
N LEU A 535 -0.63 -2.06 12.14
CA LEU A 535 -0.54 -3.35 11.49
C LEU A 535 -1.82 -3.61 10.70
N GLY A 536 -1.69 -3.66 9.38
CA GLY A 536 -2.77 -4.01 8.45
C GLY A 536 -2.40 -5.26 7.65
N PHE A 537 -3.42 -5.98 7.16
CA PHE A 537 -3.25 -7.17 6.35
C PHE A 537 -3.42 -6.82 4.86
N TYR A 538 -2.61 -7.43 3.98
CA TYR A 538 -2.61 -7.12 2.54
C TYR A 538 -3.88 -7.61 1.80
N ASN A 539 -4.88 -8.16 2.49
CA ASN A 539 -6.16 -8.64 1.98
C ASN A 539 -7.22 -8.64 3.10
N PHE A 540 -7.87 -9.77 3.39
CA PHE A 540 -8.75 -9.89 4.56
C PHE A 540 -7.91 -10.11 5.80
N SER A 541 -8.27 -9.43 6.89
CA SER A 541 -7.82 -9.86 8.21
C SER A 541 -8.28 -11.31 8.42
N PRO A 542 -7.45 -12.17 9.02
CA PRO A 542 -7.87 -13.51 9.36
C PRO A 542 -9.07 -13.43 10.31
N GLN A 543 -10.05 -14.30 10.11
CA GLN A 543 -11.14 -14.45 11.06
C GLN A 543 -10.56 -15.11 12.32
N ILE A 544 -10.71 -14.44 13.46
CA ILE A 544 -10.17 -14.93 14.72
C ILE A 544 -11.27 -15.68 15.48
N GLY A 545 -11.52 -16.92 15.07
CA GLY A 545 -12.43 -17.81 15.77
C GLY A 545 -12.08 -19.27 15.49
N ASN A 546 -12.13 -20.12 16.53
CA ASN A 546 -11.73 -21.54 16.42
C ASN A 546 -12.56 -22.36 15.39
N GLU A 547 -13.72 -21.85 14.95
CA GLU A 547 -14.54 -22.52 13.91
C GLU A 547 -14.07 -22.28 12.48
N SER A 548 -13.25 -21.24 12.20
CA SER A 548 -12.78 -20.96 10.83
C SER A 548 -11.62 -21.86 10.39
N GLY A 549 -11.07 -22.68 11.30
CA GLY A 549 -9.90 -23.51 11.01
C GLY A 549 -8.71 -22.67 10.51
N THR A 550 -8.63 -21.38 10.85
CA THR A 550 -7.49 -20.52 10.48
C THR A 550 -6.64 -20.13 11.68
N PHE A 551 -7.20 -20.22 12.90
CA PHE A 551 -6.50 -19.83 14.11
C PHE A 551 -5.51 -20.91 14.59
N GLU A 552 -5.91 -22.19 14.58
CA GLU A 552 -5.09 -23.33 15.03
C GLU A 552 -4.66 -24.29 13.89
N ASP A 553 -4.87 -23.94 12.61
CA ASP A 553 -4.57 -24.88 11.52
C ASP A 553 -3.08 -25.02 11.26
N GLU A 554 -2.55 -26.17 11.70
CA GLU A 554 -1.17 -26.62 11.49
C GLU A 554 -0.76 -26.65 10.00
N GLU A 555 -1.70 -26.71 9.04
CA GLU A 555 -1.37 -26.78 7.60
C GLU A 555 -1.10 -25.40 6.96
N THR A 556 -1.63 -24.31 7.52
CA THR A 556 -1.41 -22.94 7.01
C THR A 556 -0.43 -22.12 7.82
N GLY A 557 0.04 -22.65 8.95
CA GLY A 557 0.63 -21.88 10.05
C GLY A 557 -0.50 -21.30 10.88
N PRO A 558 -0.66 -21.68 12.16
CA PRO A 558 -1.74 -21.16 12.98
C PRO A 558 -1.52 -19.66 13.17
N PHE A 559 -2.60 -18.87 13.16
CA PHE A 559 -2.52 -17.42 13.37
C PHE A 559 -1.88 -17.07 14.73
N SER A 560 -1.96 -17.98 15.71
CA SER A 560 -1.18 -17.91 16.94
C SER A 560 0.33 -17.82 16.68
N ASP A 561 0.88 -18.67 15.82
CA ASP A 561 2.31 -18.68 15.50
C ASP A 561 2.71 -17.37 14.80
N TRP A 562 1.82 -16.78 13.99
CA TRP A 562 2.08 -15.45 13.41
C TRP A 562 2.11 -14.34 14.47
N ILE A 563 1.20 -14.38 15.45
CA ILE A 563 1.19 -13.41 16.56
C ILE A 563 2.48 -13.54 17.36
N GLU A 564 2.83 -14.77 17.75
CA GLU A 564 4.07 -15.08 18.47
C GLU A 564 5.29 -14.59 17.67
N ASP A 565 5.43 -15.01 16.41
CA ASP A 565 6.55 -14.64 15.54
C ASP A 565 6.62 -13.12 15.31
N PHE A 566 5.48 -12.46 15.13
CA PHE A 566 5.44 -11.01 14.92
C PHE A 566 5.97 -10.26 16.14
N TYR A 567 5.49 -10.59 17.34
CA TYR A 567 5.91 -9.90 18.56
C TYR A 567 7.32 -10.30 18.98
N ASP A 568 7.73 -11.55 18.76
CA ASP A 568 9.14 -11.94 18.92
C ASP A 568 10.03 -11.14 17.97
N TYR A 569 9.64 -10.95 16.71
CA TYR A 569 10.43 -10.18 15.75
C TYR A 569 10.45 -8.67 16.06
N ALA A 570 9.34 -8.15 16.60
CA ALA A 570 9.18 -6.74 16.92
C ALA A 570 9.84 -6.34 18.25
N LEU A 571 9.83 -7.23 19.25
CA LEU A 571 10.18 -6.91 20.63
C LEU A 571 11.50 -7.56 21.10
N CYS A 572 11.94 -8.67 20.50
CA CYS A 572 13.18 -9.35 20.90
C CYS A 572 14.40 -8.88 20.09
N ASP A 573 15.53 -8.71 20.77
CA ASP A 573 16.78 -8.18 20.18
C ASP A 573 17.31 -9.07 19.05
N GLY A 574 17.75 -8.45 17.95
CA GLY A 574 18.43 -9.12 16.83
C GLY A 574 17.57 -9.55 15.65
N TYR A 575 16.24 -9.40 15.72
CA TYR A 575 15.33 -9.74 14.63
C TYR A 575 14.94 -8.52 13.76
N SER A 576 14.74 -7.34 14.33
CA SER A 576 14.25 -6.17 13.58
C SER A 576 15.36 -5.46 12.76
N GLU A 577 15.15 -5.30 11.45
CA GLU A 577 16.08 -4.55 10.57
C GLU A 577 15.66 -3.08 10.42
N LYS A 578 16.61 -2.15 10.47
CA LYS A 578 16.37 -0.77 10.05
C LYS A 578 16.30 -0.70 8.53
N CYS A 579 15.15 -0.32 7.98
CA CYS A 579 15.16 0.36 6.68
C CYS A 579 15.58 1.81 6.93
N ASP A 580 16.83 2.13 6.63
CA ASP A 580 17.23 3.52 6.47
C ASP A 580 16.59 4.05 5.18
N GLU A 581 15.60 4.95 5.30
CA GLU A 581 15.11 5.78 4.19
C GLU A 581 16.15 6.81 3.72
#